data_AF-A0A0B1TMP2-F1
#
_entry.id   AF-A0A0B1TMP2-F1
#
_cell.length_a   1.000
_cell.length_b   1.000
_cell.length_c   1.000
_cell.angle_alpha   90.00
_cell.angle_beta   90.00
_cell.angle_gamma   90.00
#
_symmetry.space_group_name_H-M   'P 1'
#
loop_
_entity.id
_entity.type
_entity.pdbx_description
1 polymer ?
#
loop_
_entity_poly.entity_id
_entity_poly.type
_entity_poly.pdbx_seq_one_letter_code
_entity_poly.pdbx_strand_id
1 'polypeptide(L)'
;MPSLITDIIISMDDRFLYISNWLHGDIRQYDITDPENTRLNGQIFIGGSIHTESGVKILKDAELESPPSPRYIKGKRIEGGPQMLQLSLDGRRLYVTTSLYRKWDEQFYPKQLITGTVMLRVDIDENGAMALNEEFLIDFGALDGGPYLAHEMRYPGGDCTSDIWI
;
A
#
# COMPACT_ATOMS: atom_id res chain seq x y z
N MET A 1 -17.96 -0.27 5.52
CA MET A 1 -17.22 -0.88 4.40
C MET A 1 -16.02 -1.61 4.99
N PRO A 2 -15.84 -2.92 4.76
CA PRO A 2 -14.65 -3.63 5.23
C PRO A 2 -13.39 -3.08 4.57
N SER A 3 -12.23 -3.26 5.20
CA SER A 3 -10.95 -2.74 4.68
C SER A 3 -10.42 -3.51 3.47
N LEU A 4 -10.79 -4.78 3.35
CA LEU A 4 -10.24 -5.76 2.43
C LEU A 4 -8.70 -5.81 2.55
N ILE A 5 -8.22 -6.52 3.58
CA ILE A 5 -6.80 -6.82 3.74
C ILE A 5 -6.42 -7.81 2.63
N THR A 6 -5.59 -7.38 1.68
CA THR A 6 -5.20 -8.21 0.52
C THR A 6 -3.82 -8.80 0.63
N ASP A 7 -2.93 -8.16 1.39
CA ASP A 7 -1.56 -8.60 1.55
C ASP A 7 -1.00 -8.24 2.93
N ILE A 8 -0.02 -9.03 3.38
CA ILE A 8 0.71 -8.83 4.62
C ILE A 8 2.20 -9.15 4.43
N ILE A 9 3.07 -8.45 5.16
CA ILE A 9 4.50 -8.74 5.17
C ILE A 9 5.09 -8.48 6.54
N ILE A 10 6.05 -9.31 6.96
CA ILE A 10 6.75 -9.19 8.24
C ILE A 10 8.19 -8.72 7.97
N SER A 11 8.72 -7.85 8.83
CA SER A 11 10.13 -7.43 8.75
C SER A 11 11.09 -8.55 9.10
N MET A 12 12.29 -8.53 8.52
CA MET A 12 13.30 -9.58 8.74
C MET A 12 13.72 -9.77 10.20
N ASP A 13 13.52 -8.76 11.04
CA ASP A 13 13.79 -8.80 12.49
C ASP A 13 12.57 -9.24 13.32
N ASP A 14 11.49 -9.71 12.67
CA ASP A 14 10.21 -10.13 13.26
C ASP A 14 9.55 -9.07 14.16
N ARG A 15 9.91 -7.79 13.98
CA ARG A 15 9.42 -6.69 14.83
C ARG A 15 8.14 -6.06 14.30
N PHE A 16 7.97 -5.97 12.99
CA PHE A 16 6.85 -5.25 12.37
C PHE A 16 6.07 -6.11 11.39
N LEU A 17 4.74 -6.05 11.50
CA LEU A 17 3.78 -6.55 10.53
C LEU A 17 3.19 -5.38 9.75
N TYR A 18 3.28 -5.42 8.42
CA TYR A 18 2.63 -4.47 7.54
C TYR A 18 1.42 -5.13 6.90
N ILE A 19 0.30 -4.41 6.83
CA ILE A 19 -0.94 -4.87 6.21
C ILE A 19 -1.40 -3.87 5.16
N SER A 20 -1.95 -4.42 4.07
CA SER A 20 -2.44 -3.67 2.93
C SER A 20 -3.97 -3.64 2.92
N ASN A 21 -4.58 -2.51 3.28
CA ASN A 21 -6.04 -2.35 3.28
C ASN A 21 -6.52 -1.76 1.94
N TRP A 22 -6.77 -2.61 0.96
CA TRP A 22 -6.97 -2.18 -0.43
C TRP A 22 -8.20 -1.28 -0.60
N LEU A 23 -9.34 -1.56 0.06
CA LEU A 23 -10.54 -0.72 -0.07
C LEU A 23 -10.43 0.58 0.72
N HIS A 24 -9.83 0.53 1.92
CA HIS A 24 -9.68 1.73 2.74
C HIS A 24 -8.63 2.67 2.16
N GLY A 25 -7.55 2.13 1.58
CA GLY A 25 -6.51 2.93 0.95
C GLY A 25 -5.27 3.14 1.79
N ASP A 26 -5.17 2.46 2.94
CA ASP A 26 -4.09 2.64 3.90
C ASP A 26 -3.22 1.38 4.07
N ILE A 27 -1.94 1.63 4.31
CA ILE A 27 -1.01 0.64 4.83
C ILE A 27 -0.93 0.88 6.33
N ARG A 28 -1.09 -0.17 7.12
CA ARG A 28 -0.86 -0.12 8.57
C ARG A 28 0.36 -0.95 8.92
N GLN A 29 1.11 -0.46 9.89
CA GLN A 29 2.24 -1.16 10.49
C GLN A 29 1.91 -1.41 11.95
N TYR A 30 2.11 -2.65 12.38
CA TYR A 30 1.92 -3.11 13.74
C TYR A 30 3.27 -3.54 14.30
N ASP A 31 3.59 -3.09 15.52
CA ASP A 31 4.64 -3.69 16.33
C ASP A 31 4.14 -5.05 16.82
N ILE A 32 4.89 -6.09 16.49
CA ILE A 32 4.64 -7.50 16.80
C ILE A 32 5.79 -8.12 17.62
N THR A 33 6.63 -7.29 18.26
CA THR A 33 7.67 -7.77 19.20
C THR A 33 7.09 -8.71 20.26
N ASP A 34 5.85 -8.46 20.66
CA ASP A 34 5.01 -9.39 21.41
C ASP A 34 3.80 -9.79 20.54
N PRO A 35 3.84 -10.96 19.87
CA PRO A 35 2.79 -11.39 18.95
C PRO A 35 1.42 -11.58 19.61
N GLU A 36 1.36 -11.80 20.92
CA GLU A 36 0.09 -11.92 21.65
C GLU A 36 -0.52 -10.54 21.94
N ASN A 37 0.29 -9.47 21.93
CA ASN A 37 -0.10 -8.10 22.26
C ASN A 37 0.31 -7.11 21.17
N THR A 38 -0.15 -7.35 19.95
CA THR A 38 0.15 -6.49 18.78
C THR A 38 -0.34 -5.05 18.96
N ARG A 39 0.45 -4.08 18.48
CA ARG A 39 0.15 -2.64 18.66
C ARG A 39 0.27 -1.90 17.34
N LEU A 40 -0.73 -1.09 17.00
CA LEU A 40 -0.64 -0.19 15.84
C LEU A 40 0.49 0.81 16.08
N ASN A 41 1.50 0.80 15.19
CA ASN A 41 2.66 1.69 15.24
C ASN A 41 2.54 2.85 14.24
N GLY A 42 1.94 2.60 13.08
CA GLY A 42 1.79 3.63 12.04
C GLY A 42 0.72 3.30 11.02
N GLN A 43 0.23 4.35 10.34
CA GLN A 43 -0.75 4.27 9.28
C GLN A 43 -0.42 5.33 8.23
N ILE A 44 -0.41 4.94 6.95
CA ILE A 44 -0.32 5.90 5.84
C ILE A 44 -1.44 5.63 4.85
N PHE A 45 -2.05 6.70 4.33
CA PHE A 45 -2.99 6.61 3.22
C PHE A 45 -2.25 6.86 1.90
N ILE A 46 -2.44 5.98 0.92
CA ILE A 46 -1.87 6.13 -0.43
C ILE A 46 -2.94 6.23 -1.53
N GLY A 47 -4.18 5.84 -1.26
CA GLY A 47 -5.28 5.86 -2.22
C GLY A 47 -6.59 5.37 -1.61
N GLY A 48 -7.22 4.39 -2.24
CA GLY A 48 -8.41 3.67 -1.80
C GLY A 48 -9.71 4.45 -1.96
N SER A 49 -10.71 4.07 -1.18
CA SER A 49 -12.05 4.67 -1.22
C SER A 49 -12.33 5.60 -0.04
N ILE A 50 -11.46 5.68 0.96
CA ILE A 50 -11.60 6.59 2.10
C ILE A 50 -10.79 7.85 1.79
N HIS A 51 -11.30 8.70 0.90
CA HIS A 51 -10.74 10.03 0.65
C HIS A 51 -11.81 11.00 0.14
N THR A 52 -11.56 12.31 0.25
CA THR A 52 -12.56 13.38 0.00
C THR A 52 -13.15 13.38 -1.42
N GLU A 53 -12.38 12.96 -2.43
CA GLU A 53 -12.83 12.87 -3.84
C GLU A 53 -13.46 11.53 -4.24
N SER A 54 -13.57 10.55 -3.34
CA SER A 54 -14.01 9.19 -3.70
C SER A 54 -15.51 9.08 -4.01
N GLY A 55 -16.30 10.07 -3.57
CA GLY A 55 -17.76 10.00 -3.55
C GLY A 55 -18.33 9.10 -2.46
N VAL A 56 -17.49 8.44 -1.66
CA VAL A 56 -17.93 7.63 -0.52
C VAL A 56 -18.27 8.52 0.67
N LYS A 57 -19.50 8.37 1.18
CA LYS A 57 -19.93 9.07 2.40
C LYS A 57 -19.61 8.25 3.64
N ILE A 58 -18.72 8.77 4.47
CA ILE A 58 -18.38 8.19 5.77
C ILE A 58 -19.45 8.60 6.78
N LEU A 59 -20.23 7.63 7.27
CA LEU A 59 -21.29 7.87 8.26
C LEU A 59 -20.77 7.78 9.70
N LYS A 60 -19.78 6.93 9.92
CA LYS A 60 -19.11 6.71 11.20
C LYS A 60 -17.71 6.17 10.90
N ASP A 61 -16.72 6.80 11.51
CA ASP A 61 -15.35 6.31 11.58
C ASP A 61 -14.90 6.49 13.04
N ALA A 62 -14.21 5.48 13.58
CA ALA A 62 -13.74 5.51 14.96
C ALA A 62 -12.30 6.00 15.06
N GLU A 63 -11.56 6.01 13.94
CA GLU A 63 -10.15 6.35 13.86
C GLU A 63 -9.95 7.74 13.25
N LEU A 64 -10.76 8.12 12.26
CA LEU A 64 -10.62 9.38 11.53
C LEU A 64 -11.74 10.38 11.85
N GLU A 65 -11.37 11.63 12.13
CA GLU A 65 -12.32 12.74 12.24
C GLU A 65 -12.85 13.18 10.86
N SER A 66 -12.03 13.04 9.82
CA SER A 66 -12.38 13.37 8.44
C SER A 66 -11.61 12.50 7.43
N PRO A 67 -12.17 12.25 6.23
CA PRO A 67 -11.46 11.52 5.19
C PRO A 67 -10.17 12.27 4.78
N PRO A 68 -9.06 11.56 4.50
CA PRO A 68 -7.86 12.18 3.98
C PRO A 68 -8.08 12.75 2.58
N SER A 69 -7.18 13.66 2.17
CA SER A 69 -7.14 14.12 0.80
C SER A 69 -6.70 13.01 -0.15
N PRO A 70 -7.17 13.02 -1.42
CA PRO A 70 -6.61 12.18 -2.47
C PRO A 70 -5.09 12.37 -2.58
N ARG A 71 -4.37 11.34 -3.03
CA ARG A 71 -2.93 11.40 -3.20
C ARG A 71 -2.53 11.74 -4.62
N TYR A 72 -1.53 12.60 -4.72
CA TYR A 72 -0.86 12.97 -5.95
C TYR A 72 0.64 12.82 -5.74
N ILE A 73 1.29 12.03 -6.58
CA ILE A 73 2.75 11.84 -6.54
C ILE A 73 3.29 12.22 -7.91
N LYS A 74 4.21 13.18 -7.94
CA LYS A 74 4.79 13.72 -9.19
C LYS A 74 3.72 14.12 -10.23
N GLY A 75 2.62 14.71 -9.76
CA GLY A 75 1.49 15.14 -10.60
C GLY A 75 0.53 14.02 -11.04
N LYS A 76 0.84 12.75 -10.75
CA LYS A 76 -0.05 11.61 -11.00
C LYS A 76 -1.01 11.43 -9.83
N ARG A 77 -2.32 11.46 -10.10
CA ARG A 77 -3.35 11.05 -9.14
C ARG A 77 -3.24 9.55 -8.91
N ILE A 78 -3.21 9.13 -7.64
CA ILE A 78 -3.17 7.71 -7.30
C ILE A 78 -4.61 7.16 -7.30
N GLU A 79 -4.87 6.22 -8.21
CA GLU A 79 -6.09 5.42 -8.25
C GLU A 79 -5.84 4.07 -7.56
N GLY A 80 -6.91 3.36 -7.19
CA GLY A 80 -6.80 2.10 -6.46
C GLY A 80 -6.32 2.29 -5.03
N GLY A 81 -6.13 1.18 -4.32
CA GLY A 81 -5.56 1.17 -2.97
C GLY A 81 -4.25 0.38 -2.90
N PRO A 82 -3.58 0.37 -1.74
CA PRO A 82 -2.41 -0.47 -1.53
C PRO A 82 -2.81 -1.92 -1.73
N GLN A 83 -2.01 -2.66 -2.49
CA GLN A 83 -2.23 -4.07 -2.76
C GLN A 83 -0.98 -4.87 -2.37
N MET A 84 -0.13 -5.28 -3.31
CA MET A 84 1.04 -6.09 -2.96
C MET A 84 2.08 -5.20 -2.28
N LEU A 85 2.64 -5.72 -1.21
CA LEU A 85 3.70 -5.12 -0.42
C LEU A 85 5.00 -5.89 -0.66
N GLN A 86 6.12 -5.17 -0.69
CA GLN A 86 7.43 -5.82 -0.64
C GLN A 86 8.43 -4.97 0.14
N LEU A 87 9.02 -5.57 1.16
CA LEU A 87 9.90 -4.91 2.11
C LEU A 87 11.35 -5.29 1.81
N SER A 88 12.24 -4.31 1.86
CA SER A 88 13.68 -4.56 1.74
C SER A 88 14.19 -5.32 2.96
N LEU A 89 15.23 -6.15 2.78
CA LEU A 89 15.80 -6.96 3.86
C LEU A 89 16.29 -6.14 5.07
N ASP A 90 16.70 -4.89 4.85
CA ASP A 90 17.09 -3.96 5.92
C ASP A 90 15.89 -3.28 6.61
N GLY A 91 14.66 -3.58 6.20
CA GLY A 91 13.43 -3.02 6.76
C GLY A 91 13.18 -1.55 6.45
N ARG A 92 14.00 -0.90 5.60
CA ARG A 92 13.97 0.57 5.42
C ARG A 92 13.10 1.05 4.26
N ARG A 93 12.72 0.17 3.32
CA ARG A 93 11.97 0.51 2.11
C ARG A 93 10.86 -0.49 1.89
N LEU A 94 9.63 -0.01 1.97
CA LEU A 94 8.44 -0.79 1.64
C LEU A 94 7.89 -0.29 0.29
N TYR A 95 7.86 -1.16 -0.70
CA TYR A 95 7.24 -0.87 -2.00
C TYR A 95 5.81 -1.40 -2.02
N VAL A 96 4.96 -0.70 -2.75
CA VAL A 96 3.54 -1.03 -2.87
C VAL A 96 3.05 -0.83 -4.29
N THR A 97 2.28 -1.78 -4.81
CA THR A 97 1.52 -1.68 -6.06
C THR A 97 0.01 -1.62 -5.79
N THR A 98 -0.78 -1.22 -6.79
CA THR A 98 -2.21 -0.90 -6.57
C THR A 98 -3.22 -1.86 -7.21
N SER A 99 -2.79 -2.86 -7.99
CA SER A 99 -3.72 -3.82 -8.62
C SER A 99 -3.95 -5.05 -7.77
N LEU A 100 -5.21 -5.43 -7.57
CA LEU A 100 -5.59 -6.70 -6.96
C LEU A 100 -5.83 -7.76 -8.03
N TYR A 101 -6.87 -7.55 -8.82
CA TYR A 101 -7.27 -8.49 -9.85
C TYR A 101 -8.15 -7.73 -10.82
N ARG A 102 -7.90 -7.86 -12.13
CA ARG A 102 -8.53 -7.02 -13.16
C ARG A 102 -10.04 -6.83 -12.99
N LYS A 103 -10.79 -7.90 -12.65
CA LYS A 103 -12.25 -7.80 -12.47
C LYS A 103 -12.67 -7.05 -11.20
N TRP A 104 -11.88 -7.14 -10.14
CA TRP A 104 -12.12 -6.39 -8.92
C TRP A 104 -11.70 -4.94 -9.12
N ASP A 105 -10.56 -4.69 -9.75
CA ASP A 105 -10.11 -3.36 -10.13
C ASP A 105 -11.17 -2.66 -11.01
N GLU A 106 -11.74 -3.35 -11.99
CA GLU A 106 -12.84 -2.85 -12.84
C GLU A 106 -14.06 -2.42 -12.04
N GLN A 107 -14.42 -3.20 -11.01
CA GLN A 107 -15.61 -2.98 -10.20
C GLN A 107 -15.42 -1.85 -9.17
N PHE A 108 -14.27 -1.83 -8.48
CA PHE A 108 -14.04 -0.94 -7.34
C PHE A 108 -13.27 0.33 -7.73
N TYR A 109 -12.36 0.23 -8.69
CA TYR A 109 -11.49 1.34 -9.13
C TYR A 109 -11.43 1.43 -10.66
N PRO A 110 -12.55 1.64 -11.37
CA PRO A 110 -12.59 1.62 -12.84
C PRO A 110 -11.64 2.63 -13.50
N LYS A 111 -11.35 3.76 -12.83
CA LYS A 111 -10.38 4.77 -13.33
C LYS A 111 -8.94 4.25 -13.36
N GLN A 112 -8.58 3.31 -12.48
CA GLN A 112 -7.27 2.66 -12.49
C GLN A 112 -7.03 1.88 -13.79
N LEU A 113 -8.08 1.30 -14.39
CA LEU A 113 -7.96 0.60 -15.68
C LEU A 113 -7.69 1.53 -16.87
N ILE A 114 -7.99 2.82 -16.72
CA ILE A 114 -7.74 3.84 -17.76
C ILE A 114 -6.37 4.46 -17.56
N THR A 115 -6.03 4.78 -16.31
CA THR A 115 -4.82 5.53 -15.95
C THR A 115 -3.60 4.64 -15.72
N GLY A 116 -3.79 3.32 -15.57
CA GLY A 116 -2.77 2.37 -15.17
C GLY A 116 -2.48 2.39 -13.68
N THR A 117 -1.89 1.32 -13.19
CA THR A 117 -1.46 1.20 -11.79
C THR A 117 -0.09 1.82 -11.57
N VAL A 118 0.29 1.98 -10.31
CA VAL A 118 1.58 2.55 -9.93
C VAL A 118 2.34 1.61 -9.01
N MET A 119 3.64 1.84 -8.88
CA MET A 119 4.42 1.42 -7.71
C MET A 119 4.91 2.66 -6.98
N LEU A 120 4.69 2.67 -5.66
CA LEU A 120 5.13 3.71 -4.73
C LEU A 120 6.13 3.12 -3.73
N ARG A 121 6.83 4.00 -3.02
CA ARG A 121 7.76 3.62 -1.95
C ARG A 121 7.41 4.34 -0.67
N VAL A 122 7.44 3.61 0.44
CA VAL A 122 7.35 4.11 1.80
C VAL A 122 8.71 3.93 2.44
N ASP A 123 9.28 5.03 2.91
CA ASP A 123 10.53 5.03 3.68
C ASP A 123 10.19 4.75 5.14
N ILE A 124 10.97 3.85 5.75
CA ILE A 124 10.84 3.44 7.15
C ILE A 124 12.11 3.84 7.89
N ASP A 125 11.95 4.63 8.95
CA ASP A 125 13.08 5.02 9.81
C ASP A 125 13.45 3.93 10.82
N GLU A 126 14.50 4.18 11.61
CA GLU A 126 15.04 3.22 12.58
C GLU A 126 14.07 2.92 13.75
N ASN A 127 13.12 3.83 13.99
CA ASN A 127 12.06 3.65 14.99
C ASN A 127 10.83 2.96 14.40
N GLY A 128 10.81 2.72 13.09
CA GLY A 128 9.68 2.16 12.35
C GLY A 128 8.72 3.21 11.79
N ALA A 129 8.99 4.52 11.94
CA ALA A 129 8.10 5.54 11.42
C ALA A 129 8.03 5.50 9.88
N MET A 130 6.81 5.46 9.35
CA MET A 130 6.54 5.38 7.92
C MET A 130 6.33 6.77 7.31
N ALA A 131 7.00 7.03 6.19
CA ALA A 131 6.79 8.21 5.37
C ALA A 131 6.66 7.83 3.89
N LEU A 132 5.61 8.32 3.22
CA LEU A 132 5.49 8.13 1.77
C LEU A 132 6.60 8.90 1.05
N ASN A 133 7.35 8.24 0.18
CA ASN A 133 8.37 8.89 -0.63
C ASN A 133 7.72 9.55 -1.86
N GLU A 134 7.58 10.88 -1.84
CA GLU A 134 6.94 11.64 -2.92
C GLU A 134 7.81 11.78 -4.18
N GLU A 135 9.09 11.39 -4.13
CA GLU A 135 10.01 11.45 -5.26
C GLU A 135 10.05 10.15 -6.08
N PHE A 136 9.56 9.05 -5.49
CA PHE A 136 9.53 7.72 -6.10
C PHE A 136 8.14 7.40 -6.69
N LEU A 137 8.10 7.18 -8.00
CA LEU A 137 6.91 6.72 -8.72
C LEU A 137 7.34 5.90 -9.93
N ILE A 138 6.81 4.68 -10.04
CA ILE A 138 6.75 3.97 -11.32
C ILE A 138 5.30 4.01 -11.81
N ASP A 139 5.09 4.67 -12.95
CA ASP A 139 3.76 4.76 -13.58
C ASP A 139 3.65 3.71 -14.69
N PHE A 140 2.96 2.60 -14.41
CA PHE A 140 2.75 1.52 -15.37
C PHE A 140 1.71 1.86 -16.45
N GLY A 141 0.96 2.95 -16.28
CA GLY A 141 0.07 3.49 -17.31
C GLY A 141 0.80 4.29 -18.39
N ALA A 142 2.00 4.80 -18.08
CA ALA A 142 2.82 5.58 -19.02
C ALA A 142 3.72 4.71 -19.91
N LEU A 143 3.77 3.40 -19.67
CA LEU A 143 4.55 2.44 -20.47
C LEU A 143 3.86 2.17 -21.82
N ASP A 144 4.65 2.06 -22.87
CA ASP A 144 4.14 1.71 -24.20
C ASP A 144 3.45 0.33 -24.18
N GLY A 145 2.30 0.22 -24.86
CA GLY A 145 1.45 -0.98 -24.82
C GLY A 145 0.58 -1.15 -23.56
N GLY A 146 0.61 -0.18 -22.63
CA GLY A 146 -0.24 -0.14 -21.44
C GLY A 146 -1.69 0.29 -21.70
N PRO A 147 -2.49 0.52 -20.63
CA PRO A 147 -2.08 0.53 -19.22
C PRO A 147 -1.86 -0.88 -18.66
N TYR A 148 -0.77 -1.07 -17.92
CA TYR A 148 -0.49 -2.32 -17.22
C TYR A 148 -1.00 -2.29 -15.77
N LEU A 149 -1.33 -3.48 -15.27
CA LEU A 149 -1.81 -3.71 -13.91
C LEU A 149 -0.73 -4.45 -13.11
N ALA A 150 0.12 -3.67 -12.43
CA ALA A 150 1.21 -4.17 -11.61
C ALA A 150 0.67 -4.81 -10.34
N HIS A 151 1.11 -6.04 -10.09
CA HIS A 151 0.72 -6.87 -8.96
C HIS A 151 1.94 -7.14 -8.09
N GLU A 152 2.50 -8.34 -8.11
CA GLU A 152 3.63 -8.73 -7.29
C GLU A 152 4.96 -8.11 -7.76
N MET A 153 5.89 -7.93 -6.82
CA MET A 153 7.25 -7.48 -7.08
C MET A 153 8.25 -8.31 -6.27
N ARG A 154 9.45 -8.52 -6.85
CA ARG A 154 10.51 -9.32 -6.25
C ARG A 154 11.83 -8.57 -6.31
N TYR A 155 12.60 -8.61 -5.22
CA TYR A 155 13.90 -7.96 -5.18
C TYR A 155 14.97 -8.83 -5.82
N PRO A 156 15.91 -8.23 -6.59
CA PRO A 156 17.13 -8.93 -6.98
C PRO A 156 17.93 -9.32 -5.73
N GLY A 157 18.14 -10.62 -5.50
CA GLY A 157 18.91 -11.12 -4.36
C GLY A 157 18.10 -11.45 -3.11
N GLY A 158 16.77 -11.44 -3.19
CA GLY A 158 15.88 -11.86 -2.11
C GLY A 158 15.17 -10.70 -1.41
N ASP A 159 14.00 -11.00 -0.87
CA ASP A 159 13.11 -10.12 -0.11
C ASP A 159 12.48 -10.89 1.07
N CYS A 160 11.74 -10.19 1.93
CA CYS A 160 11.13 -10.79 3.12
C CYS A 160 10.10 -11.89 2.83
N THR A 161 9.80 -12.18 1.56
CA THR A 161 8.81 -13.17 1.12
C THR A 161 9.35 -14.23 0.16
N SER A 162 10.62 -14.15 -0.24
CA SER A 162 11.22 -15.11 -1.18
C SER A 162 12.08 -16.17 -0.52
N ASP A 163 12.62 -15.89 0.66
CA ASP A 163 13.67 -16.69 1.28
C ASP A 163 13.22 -17.25 2.64
N ILE A 164 13.61 -18.50 2.90
CA ILE A 164 13.43 -19.16 4.20
C ILE A 164 14.84 -19.48 4.72
N TRP A 165 15.13 -19.00 5.92
CA TRP A 165 16.43 -19.13 6.57
C TRP A 165 16.42 -20.35 7.52
N ILE A 166 17.51 -21.12 7.58
CA ILE A 166 17.69 -22.34 8.40
C ILE A 166 18.77 -22.11 9.46
#